data_AF-A0A6J8CS20-F1
#
_entry.id   AF-A0A6J8CS20-F1
#
_cell.length_a   1.000
_cell.length_b   1.000
_cell.length_c   1.000
_cell.angle_alpha   90.00
_cell.angle_beta   90.00
_cell.angle_gamma   90.00
#
_symmetry.space_group_name_H-M   'P 1'
#
loop_
_entity.id
_entity.type
_entity.pdbx_description
1 polymer ?
#
loop_
_entity_poly.entity_id
_entity_poly.type
_entity_poly.pdbx_seq_one_letter_code
_entity_poly.pdbx_strand_id
1 'polypeptide(L)'
;MDSMVNQKLKQALPITPNKRAAVLSAYVDCNRILKSPGVKKFHDSFEESVEKMAIRNIQDVITSVKHKRNGEAKAALNILTSSVSGENISDRKRATKSLANILGVNSRTLQKGKKNRTKVLHSEHSSFLYTTRKTRSDALTERTKRIVHEFRLQSNVSRPTNNKNDIKRFKNEYPDEKMGQRAFEKCKPYFVRTAQFKDKVTCCCRQHVEMRSPFKSCMQFRKRLLSREERSEVKLYESLSELVDDTLCTRSANTHQHKISCLDRLCSECSVCKFSMLPGELDESDVQISWERYEYKKC
;
A
#
# COMPACT_ATOMS: atom_id res chain seq x y z
N MET A 1 7.05 1.01 -65.32
CA MET A 1 8.01 0.04 -64.76
C MET A 1 7.47 -1.38 -64.73
N ASP A 2 6.18 -1.62 -64.43
CA ASP A 2 5.61 -2.98 -64.38
C ASP A 2 5.45 -3.72 -65.72
N SER A 3 5.39 -3.04 -66.88
CA SER A 3 5.31 -3.74 -68.18
C SER A 3 6.65 -4.35 -68.61
N MET A 4 7.77 -3.68 -68.32
CA MET A 4 9.12 -4.19 -68.63
C MET A 4 9.52 -5.38 -67.74
N VAL A 5 9.05 -5.40 -66.48
CA VAL A 5 9.28 -6.52 -65.56
C VAL A 5 8.55 -7.77 -66.02
N ASN A 6 7.29 -7.63 -66.46
CA ASN A 6 6.50 -8.75 -66.99
C ASN A 6 7.07 -9.34 -68.28
N GLN A 7 7.69 -8.52 -69.12
CA GLN A 7 8.28 -8.98 -70.39
C GLN A 7 9.55 -9.80 -70.17
N LYS A 8 10.41 -9.39 -69.23
CA LYS A 8 11.60 -10.17 -68.82
C LYS A 8 11.24 -11.50 -68.16
N LEU A 9 10.16 -11.52 -67.38
CA LEU A 9 9.68 -12.73 -66.70
C LEU A 9 9.13 -13.76 -67.69
N LYS A 10 8.42 -13.32 -68.74
CA LYS A 10 7.95 -14.19 -69.84
C LYS A 10 9.10 -14.80 -70.65
N GLN A 11 10.22 -14.10 -70.78
CA GLN A 11 11.42 -14.59 -71.47
C GLN A 11 12.20 -15.62 -70.64
N ALA A 12 12.12 -15.55 -69.31
CA ALA A 12 12.79 -16.49 -68.39
C ALA A 12 12.00 -17.79 -68.14
N LEU A 13 10.74 -17.88 -68.59
CA LEU A 13 9.90 -19.07 -68.40
C LEU A 13 10.20 -20.15 -69.44
N PRO A 14 10.11 -21.45 -69.09
CA PRO A 14 10.29 -22.56 -70.02
C PRO A 14 9.43 -22.41 -71.29
N ILE A 15 9.96 -22.88 -72.42
CA ILE A 15 9.30 -22.80 -73.74
C ILE A 15 8.08 -23.74 -73.81
N THR A 16 8.15 -24.91 -73.17
CA THR A 16 7.08 -25.90 -73.23
C THR A 16 5.88 -25.49 -72.36
N PRO A 17 4.64 -25.53 -72.90
CA PRO A 17 3.44 -25.07 -72.19
C PRO A 17 3.24 -25.74 -70.83
N ASN A 18 3.47 -27.06 -70.75
CA ASN A 18 3.26 -27.83 -69.53
C ASN A 18 4.24 -27.43 -68.41
N LYS A 19 5.53 -27.23 -68.73
CA LYS A 19 6.51 -26.80 -67.73
C LYS A 19 6.27 -25.36 -67.31
N ARG A 20 5.83 -24.50 -68.23
CA ARG A 20 5.45 -23.12 -67.93
C ARG A 20 4.24 -23.07 -66.99
N ALA A 21 3.20 -23.88 -67.25
CA ALA A 21 2.04 -24.00 -66.37
C ALA A 21 2.41 -24.54 -64.98
N ALA A 22 3.29 -25.55 -64.89
CA ALA A 22 3.74 -26.09 -63.61
C ALA A 22 4.52 -25.06 -62.78
N VAL A 23 5.44 -24.31 -63.41
CA VAL A 23 6.21 -23.25 -62.73
C VAL A 23 5.29 -22.11 -62.30
N LEU A 24 4.32 -21.72 -63.13
CA LEU A 24 3.34 -20.70 -62.76
C LEU A 24 2.40 -21.17 -61.65
N SER A 25 1.95 -22.43 -61.65
CA SER A 25 1.17 -23.01 -60.55
C SER A 25 1.97 -22.99 -59.27
N ALA A 26 3.19 -23.54 -59.27
CA ALA A 26 4.06 -23.53 -58.10
C ALA A 26 4.36 -22.10 -57.61
N TYR A 27 4.54 -21.14 -58.53
CA TYR A 27 4.73 -19.73 -58.16
C TYR A 27 3.47 -19.11 -57.54
N VAL A 28 2.29 -19.39 -58.09
CA VAL A 28 0.99 -18.91 -57.59
C VAL A 28 0.66 -19.56 -56.25
N ASP A 29 0.94 -20.84 -56.08
CA ASP A 29 0.73 -21.61 -54.84
C ASP A 29 1.71 -21.16 -53.74
N CYS A 30 2.98 -20.90 -54.07
CA CYS A 30 3.98 -20.39 -53.13
C CYS A 30 3.82 -18.89 -52.80
N ASN A 31 3.27 -18.08 -53.72
CA ASN A 31 3.03 -16.66 -53.51
C ASN A 31 1.55 -16.33 -53.26
N ARG A 32 0.76 -17.31 -52.81
CA ARG A 32 -0.64 -17.16 -52.43
C ARG A 32 -0.84 -16.37 -51.11
N ILE A 33 0.02 -15.39 -50.86
CA ILE A 33 -0.27 -14.30 -49.93
C ILE A 33 -1.05 -13.28 -50.75
N LEU A 34 -2.34 -13.13 -50.45
CA LEU A 34 -3.25 -12.18 -51.10
C LEU A 34 -2.69 -10.75 -51.01
N LYS A 35 -2.05 -10.27 -52.08
CA LYS A 35 -1.50 -8.91 -52.20
C LYS A 35 -2.34 -8.02 -53.12
N SER A 36 -3.67 -8.21 -53.17
CA SER A 36 -4.50 -7.20 -53.85
C SER A 36 -4.61 -5.96 -52.95
N PRO A 37 -4.47 -4.73 -53.48
CA PRO A 37 -4.63 -3.51 -52.68
C PRO A 37 -6.00 -3.41 -52.00
N GLY A 38 -7.03 -4.03 -52.58
CA GLY A 38 -8.37 -4.13 -52.01
C GLY A 38 -8.43 -5.08 -50.80
N VAL A 39 -7.80 -6.24 -50.86
CA VAL A 39 -7.72 -7.19 -49.73
C VAL A 39 -6.81 -6.66 -48.63
N LYS A 40 -5.74 -5.94 -48.98
CA LYS A 40 -4.89 -5.25 -48.00
C LYS A 40 -5.68 -4.16 -47.26
N LYS A 41 -6.45 -3.34 -47.98
CA LYS A 41 -7.37 -2.36 -47.38
C LYS A 41 -8.50 -3.02 -46.57
N PHE A 42 -8.98 -4.20 -46.98
CA PHE A 42 -9.99 -4.99 -46.26
C PHE A 42 -9.43 -5.61 -44.96
N HIS A 43 -8.18 -6.05 -44.99
CA HIS A 43 -7.44 -6.56 -43.82
C HIS A 43 -6.97 -5.44 -42.89
N ASP A 44 -6.72 -4.23 -43.42
CA ASP A 44 -6.45 -3.02 -42.63
C ASP A 44 -7.73 -2.42 -42.01
N SER A 45 -8.92 -2.80 -42.50
CA SER A 45 -10.23 -2.35 -41.98
C SER A 45 -10.84 -3.30 -40.94
N PHE A 46 -10.31 -4.53 -40.82
CA PHE A 46 -10.55 -5.36 -39.65
C PHE A 46 -9.39 -5.25 -38.66
N GLU A 47 -9.78 -4.78 -37.47
CA GLU A 47 -9.20 -5.14 -36.19
C GLU A 47 -7.83 -4.53 -35.88
N GLU A 48 -7.85 -3.67 -34.87
CA GLU A 48 -6.65 -3.34 -34.14
C GLU A 48 -5.85 -4.61 -33.84
N SER A 49 -4.55 -4.60 -34.15
CA SER A 49 -3.69 -5.77 -33.92
C SER A 49 -3.79 -6.24 -32.46
N VAL A 50 -3.72 -7.54 -32.24
CA VAL A 50 -3.84 -8.15 -30.89
C VAL A 50 -2.89 -7.49 -29.89
N GLU A 51 -1.69 -7.08 -30.33
CA GLU A 51 -0.73 -6.37 -29.50
C GLU A 51 -1.23 -4.99 -29.06
N LYS A 52 -1.87 -4.25 -29.96
CA LYS A 52 -2.45 -2.94 -29.65
C LYS A 52 -3.67 -3.08 -28.73
N MET A 53 -4.52 -4.09 -28.93
CA MET A 53 -5.62 -4.39 -28.00
C MET A 53 -5.11 -4.73 -26.60
N ALA A 54 -4.07 -5.56 -26.53
CA ALA A 54 -3.42 -5.89 -25.26
C ALA A 54 -2.82 -4.65 -24.58
N ILE A 55 -2.19 -3.75 -25.36
CA ILE A 55 -1.67 -2.48 -24.86
C ILE A 55 -2.79 -1.59 -24.31
N ARG A 56 -3.93 -1.48 -25.00
CA ARG A 56 -5.09 -0.73 -24.51
C ARG A 56 -5.62 -1.28 -23.20
N ASN A 57 -5.81 -2.61 -23.11
CA ASN A 57 -6.24 -3.24 -21.87
C ASN A 57 -5.30 -2.91 -20.70
N ILE A 58 -3.98 -2.93 -20.94
CA ILE A 58 -2.99 -2.54 -19.93
C ILE A 58 -3.11 -1.04 -19.59
N GLN A 59 -3.30 -0.16 -20.58
CA GLN A 59 -3.50 1.28 -20.37
C GLN A 59 -4.75 1.58 -19.52
N ASP A 60 -5.85 0.87 -19.77
CA ASP A 60 -7.12 1.04 -19.07
C ASP A 60 -6.97 0.65 -17.60
N VAL A 61 -6.37 -0.52 -17.35
CA VAL A 61 -6.09 -0.98 -15.98
C VAL A 61 -5.15 0.00 -15.28
N ILE A 62 -4.07 0.45 -15.92
CA ILE A 62 -3.15 1.45 -15.36
C ILE A 62 -3.89 2.74 -15.03
N THR A 63 -4.74 3.24 -15.92
CA THR A 63 -5.48 4.49 -15.73
C THR A 63 -6.47 4.39 -14.56
N SER A 64 -7.09 3.23 -14.37
CA SER A 64 -7.98 2.98 -13.23
C SER A 64 -7.27 3.01 -11.86
N VAL A 65 -5.95 2.78 -11.81
CA VAL A 65 -5.18 2.70 -10.55
C VAL A 65 -4.19 3.85 -10.33
N LYS A 66 -3.69 4.49 -11.40
CA LYS A 66 -2.53 5.42 -11.31
C LYS A 66 -2.73 6.64 -10.41
N HIS A 67 -3.97 7.11 -10.25
CA HIS A 67 -4.29 8.28 -9.43
C HIS A 67 -4.78 7.93 -8.01
N LYS A 68 -5.00 6.64 -7.71
CA LYS A 68 -5.51 6.20 -6.40
C LYS A 68 -4.41 6.27 -5.34
N ARG A 69 -4.74 6.80 -4.16
CA ARG A 69 -3.80 7.02 -3.04
C ARG A 69 -3.82 5.91 -1.97
N ASN A 70 -4.38 4.74 -2.25
CA ASN A 70 -4.40 3.61 -1.31
C ASN A 70 -3.18 2.67 -1.51
N GLY A 71 -2.96 1.76 -0.56
CA GLY A 71 -1.86 0.80 -0.61
C GLY A 71 -2.02 -0.23 -1.72
N GLU A 72 -3.25 -0.69 -1.94
CA GLU A 72 -3.59 -1.74 -2.92
C GLU A 72 -3.44 -1.27 -4.36
N ALA A 73 -3.90 -0.07 -4.73
CA ALA A 73 -3.71 0.46 -6.08
C ALA A 73 -2.23 0.71 -6.40
N LYS A 74 -1.44 1.11 -5.39
CA LYS A 74 0.02 1.20 -5.54
C LYS A 74 0.65 -0.18 -5.76
N ALA A 75 0.17 -1.21 -5.07
CA ALA A 75 0.62 -2.58 -5.27
C ALA A 75 0.25 -3.10 -6.67
N ALA A 76 -1.00 -2.90 -7.10
CA ALA A 76 -1.48 -3.24 -8.44
C ALA A 76 -0.65 -2.55 -9.53
N LEU A 77 -0.38 -1.24 -9.39
CA LEU A 77 0.48 -0.52 -10.33
C LEU A 77 1.92 -1.08 -10.35
N ASN A 78 2.46 -1.47 -9.20
CA ASN A 78 3.79 -2.10 -9.15
C ASN A 78 3.80 -3.45 -9.85
N ILE A 79 2.77 -4.27 -9.68
CA ILE A 79 2.62 -5.57 -10.36
C ILE A 79 2.58 -5.33 -11.87
N LEU A 80 1.66 -4.51 -12.36
CA LEU A 80 1.47 -4.22 -13.78
C LEU A 80 2.76 -3.71 -14.44
N THR A 81 3.41 -2.73 -13.80
CA THR A 81 4.66 -2.17 -14.34
C THR A 81 5.81 -3.15 -14.29
N SER A 82 5.85 -4.07 -13.31
CA SER A 82 6.84 -5.16 -13.25
C SER A 82 6.58 -6.25 -14.28
N SER A 83 5.33 -6.51 -14.64
CA SER A 83 4.97 -7.48 -15.67
C SER A 83 5.42 -7.03 -17.07
N VAL A 84 5.25 -5.73 -17.38
CA VAL A 84 5.60 -5.18 -18.71
C VAL A 84 7.05 -4.70 -18.83
N SER A 85 7.77 -4.48 -17.72
CA SER A 85 9.15 -3.95 -17.71
C SER A 85 10.21 -5.04 -17.56
N GLY A 86 10.20 -6.02 -18.47
CA GLY A 86 11.23 -7.08 -18.53
C GLY A 86 12.59 -6.58 -19.03
N GLU A 87 13.60 -7.48 -19.03
CA GLU A 87 14.98 -7.21 -19.46
C GLU A 87 15.04 -6.64 -20.89
N ASN A 88 14.32 -7.26 -21.82
CA ASN A 88 14.22 -6.87 -23.24
C ASN A 88 13.85 -5.38 -23.46
N ILE A 89 13.03 -4.80 -22.59
CA ILE A 89 12.56 -3.40 -22.72
C ILE A 89 13.38 -2.46 -21.86
N SER A 90 13.88 -2.95 -20.72
CA SER A 90 14.47 -2.13 -19.67
C SER A 90 15.97 -1.88 -19.83
N ASP A 91 16.67 -2.70 -20.62
CA ASP A 91 18.08 -2.47 -20.98
C ASP A 91 18.22 -1.35 -22.04
N ARG A 92 17.14 -1.09 -22.78
CA ARG A 92 17.09 -0.06 -23.83
C ARG A 92 16.35 1.18 -23.34
N LYS A 93 17.08 2.22 -22.94
CA LYS A 93 16.50 3.50 -22.46
C LYS A 93 15.44 4.08 -23.41
N ARG A 94 15.67 4.01 -24.73
CA ARG A 94 14.71 4.48 -25.75
C ARG A 94 13.43 3.63 -25.77
N ALA A 95 13.55 2.31 -25.67
CA ALA A 95 12.40 1.40 -25.62
C ALA A 95 11.57 1.61 -24.35
N THR A 96 12.23 1.79 -23.20
CA THR A 96 11.55 2.13 -21.94
C THR A 96 10.79 3.46 -22.04
N LYS A 97 11.38 4.50 -22.66
CA LYS A 97 10.71 5.79 -22.85
C LYS A 97 9.52 5.69 -23.81
N SER A 98 9.69 4.93 -24.90
CA SER A 98 8.61 4.68 -25.87
C SER A 98 7.42 3.96 -25.20
N LEU A 99 7.70 2.87 -24.48
CA LEU A 99 6.66 2.13 -23.76
C LEU A 99 5.99 2.98 -22.67
N ALA A 100 6.75 3.83 -21.97
CA ALA A 100 6.19 4.72 -20.96
C ALA A 100 5.17 5.71 -21.56
N ASN A 101 5.51 6.27 -22.72
CA ASN A 101 4.61 7.16 -23.46
C ASN A 101 3.36 6.42 -23.94
N ILE A 102 3.53 5.21 -24.48
CA ILE A 102 2.42 4.35 -24.88
C ILE A 102 1.52 4.09 -23.67
N LEU A 103 2.05 3.61 -22.55
CA LEU A 103 1.26 3.26 -21.37
C LEU A 103 0.75 4.47 -20.55
N GLY A 104 1.08 5.70 -20.94
CA GLY A 104 0.67 6.91 -20.21
C GLY A 104 1.24 6.99 -18.79
N VAL A 105 2.45 6.48 -18.56
CA VAL A 105 3.15 6.49 -17.26
C VAL A 105 4.52 7.16 -17.36
N ASN A 106 5.06 7.57 -16.21
CA ASN A 106 6.43 8.08 -16.15
C ASN A 106 7.43 6.93 -16.42
N SER A 107 8.47 7.18 -17.23
CA SER A 107 9.54 6.22 -17.51
C SER A 107 10.25 5.72 -16.24
N ARG A 108 10.35 6.58 -15.21
CA ARG A 108 10.86 6.19 -13.89
C ARG A 108 9.99 5.13 -13.21
N THR A 109 8.69 5.09 -13.50
CA THR A 109 7.77 4.07 -12.99
C THR A 109 8.08 2.70 -13.60
N LEU A 110 8.32 2.62 -14.91
CA LEU A 110 8.73 1.37 -15.57
C LEU A 110 10.11 0.90 -15.08
N GLN A 111 11.06 1.81 -14.87
CA GLN A 111 12.36 1.47 -14.27
C GLN A 111 12.22 0.89 -12.85
N LYS A 112 11.30 1.43 -12.04
CA LYS A 112 10.98 0.85 -10.73
C LYS A 112 10.32 -0.52 -10.86
N GLY A 113 9.45 -0.70 -11.86
CA GLY A 113 8.88 -1.99 -12.25
C GLY A 113 9.97 -3.05 -12.49
N LYS A 114 11.00 -2.74 -13.30
CA LYS A 114 12.16 -3.64 -13.50
C LYS A 114 12.81 -4.01 -12.15
N LYS A 115 13.16 -3.00 -11.34
CA LYS A 115 13.81 -3.22 -10.04
C LYS A 115 12.97 -4.12 -9.13
N ASN A 116 11.65 -3.91 -9.10
CA ASN A 116 10.73 -4.73 -8.34
C ASN A 116 10.65 -6.15 -8.91
N ARG A 117 10.52 -6.31 -10.23
CA ARG A 117 10.53 -7.60 -10.92
C ARG A 117 11.78 -8.40 -10.59
N THR A 118 12.97 -7.81 -10.76
CA THR A 118 14.25 -8.46 -10.44
C THR A 118 14.29 -8.84 -8.97
N LYS A 119 13.91 -7.94 -8.07
CA LYS A 119 13.89 -8.23 -6.63
C LYS A 119 12.98 -9.40 -6.29
N VAL A 120 11.78 -9.48 -6.86
CA VAL A 120 10.83 -10.56 -6.59
C VAL A 120 11.29 -11.89 -7.20
N LEU A 121 11.78 -11.88 -8.44
CA LEU A 121 12.22 -13.11 -9.10
C LEU A 121 13.53 -13.70 -8.53
N HIS A 122 14.37 -12.88 -7.88
CA HIS A 122 15.68 -13.29 -7.35
C HIS A 122 15.72 -13.37 -5.82
N SER A 123 14.59 -13.34 -5.13
CA SER A 123 14.54 -13.41 -3.66
C SER A 123 13.38 -14.27 -3.21
N GLU A 124 13.66 -15.29 -2.41
CA GLU A 124 12.65 -16.18 -1.83
C GLU A 124 11.63 -15.44 -0.95
N HIS A 125 12.06 -14.39 -0.26
CA HIS A 125 11.22 -13.62 0.67
C HIS A 125 10.59 -12.35 0.07
N SER A 126 10.91 -12.00 -1.18
CA SER A 126 10.37 -10.77 -1.79
C SER A 126 9.10 -11.08 -2.56
N SER A 127 8.03 -10.33 -2.31
CA SER A 127 6.80 -10.44 -3.08
C SER A 127 6.41 -9.10 -3.71
N PHE A 128 5.50 -9.14 -4.69
CA PHE A 128 4.92 -7.92 -5.26
C PHE A 128 4.04 -7.15 -4.26
N LEU A 129 3.64 -7.81 -3.17
CA LEU A 129 2.86 -7.24 -2.08
C LEU A 129 3.77 -6.90 -0.89
N TYR A 130 3.28 -6.01 -0.04
CA TYR A 130 3.94 -5.75 1.23
C TYR A 130 3.60 -6.88 2.21
N THR A 131 4.42 -7.94 2.23
CA THR A 131 4.33 -9.02 3.23
C THR A 131 4.85 -8.57 4.59
N THR A 132 5.75 -7.58 4.61
CA THR A 132 6.32 -6.98 5.82
C THR A 132 6.27 -5.46 5.77
N ARG A 133 6.08 -4.82 6.93
CA ARG A 133 6.18 -3.35 7.04
C ARG A 133 7.62 -2.94 6.72
N LYS A 134 7.80 -2.11 5.68
CA LYS A 134 9.10 -1.45 5.46
C LYS A 134 9.32 -0.42 6.57
N THR A 135 10.38 -0.61 7.34
CA THR A 135 10.93 0.43 8.20
C THR A 135 11.28 1.62 7.31
N ARG A 136 10.78 2.83 7.64
CA ARG A 136 11.04 4.00 6.80
C ARG A 136 12.55 4.29 6.78
N SER A 137 13.07 4.82 5.68
CA SER A 137 14.50 5.12 5.54
C SER A 137 14.99 6.24 6.48
N ASP A 138 14.08 7.05 7.01
CA ASP A 138 14.34 8.04 8.06
C ASP A 138 14.24 7.45 9.49
N ALA A 139 13.95 6.16 9.60
CA ALA A 139 13.98 5.49 10.89
C ALA A 139 15.43 5.35 11.36
N LEU A 140 15.71 5.92 12.53
CA LEU A 140 17.00 5.80 13.18
C LEU A 140 17.33 4.33 13.45
N THR A 141 18.57 3.94 13.19
CA THR A 141 19.05 2.60 13.53
C THR A 141 19.03 2.40 15.04
N GLU A 142 18.89 1.15 15.50
CA GLU A 142 18.95 0.84 16.94
C GLU A 142 20.29 1.23 17.56
N ARG A 143 21.39 1.10 16.80
CA ARG A 143 22.72 1.57 17.21
C ARG A 143 22.70 3.07 17.52
N THR A 144 22.24 3.87 16.57
CA THR A 144 22.15 5.33 16.71
C THR A 144 21.24 5.73 17.88
N LYS A 145 20.15 4.99 18.13
CA LYS A 145 19.28 5.21 19.31
C LYS A 145 19.98 4.92 20.63
N ARG A 146 20.77 3.83 20.71
CA ARG A 146 21.56 3.49 21.91
C ARG A 146 22.62 4.54 22.20
N ILE A 147 23.35 5.00 21.18
CA ILE A 147 24.38 6.04 21.34
C ILE A 147 23.76 7.33 21.90
N VAL A 148 22.61 7.77 21.37
CA VAL A 148 21.91 8.95 21.92
C VAL A 148 21.44 8.72 23.35
N HIS A 149 21.04 7.50 23.69
CA HIS A 149 20.64 7.16 25.05
C HIS A 149 21.82 7.21 26.02
N GLU A 150 22.95 6.59 25.67
CA GLU A 150 24.19 6.61 26.46
C GLU A 150 24.73 8.03 26.64
N PHE A 151 24.78 8.83 25.57
CA PHE A 151 25.17 10.25 25.64
C PHE A 151 24.35 11.02 26.69
N ARG A 152 23.04 10.77 26.74
CA ARG A 152 22.12 11.42 27.70
C ARG A 152 22.30 10.92 29.14
N LEU A 153 22.85 9.71 29.33
CA LEU A 153 23.16 9.17 30.65
C LEU A 153 24.52 9.68 31.17
N GLN A 154 25.50 9.80 30.28
CA GLN A 154 26.87 10.21 30.61
C GLN A 154 27.00 11.71 30.89
N SER A 155 26.32 12.52 30.09
CA SER A 155 26.30 13.95 30.31
C SER A 155 25.39 14.22 31.52
N ASN A 156 25.87 14.97 32.52
CA ASN A 156 25.08 15.50 33.66
C ASN A 156 23.94 16.45 33.23
N VAL A 157 23.38 16.23 32.03
CA VAL A 157 22.17 16.81 31.48
C VAL A 157 21.01 16.21 32.29
N SER A 158 20.86 16.71 33.52
CA SER A 158 19.94 16.25 34.54
C SER A 158 18.48 16.18 34.08
N ARG A 159 18.14 16.77 32.93
CA ARG A 159 16.86 16.60 32.23
C ARG A 159 17.12 16.68 30.74
N PRO A 160 16.48 15.86 29.88
CA PRO A 160 16.50 16.00 28.43
C PRO A 160 15.88 17.34 27.96
N THR A 161 16.60 18.43 28.20
CA THR A 161 16.19 19.81 27.98
C THR A 161 15.91 20.06 26.51
N ASN A 162 15.05 21.04 26.19
CA ASN A 162 14.92 21.57 24.82
C ASN A 162 16.13 22.46 24.44
N ASN A 163 17.29 22.23 25.07
CA ASN A 163 18.48 23.01 24.82
C ASN A 163 19.06 22.63 23.46
N LYS A 164 19.04 23.58 22.53
CA LYS A 164 19.60 23.43 21.18
C LYS A 164 21.12 23.18 21.19
N ASN A 165 21.78 23.39 22.33
CA ASN A 165 23.21 23.11 22.49
C ASN A 165 23.50 21.63 22.73
N ASP A 166 22.51 20.83 23.17
CA ASP A 166 22.72 19.39 23.44
C ASP A 166 23.02 18.63 22.15
N ILE A 167 22.38 18.98 21.03
CA ILE A 167 22.71 18.38 19.73
C ILE A 167 24.08 18.84 19.22
N LYS A 168 24.51 20.07 19.55
CA LYS A 168 25.87 20.53 19.18
C LYS A 168 26.91 19.71 19.92
N ARG A 169 26.72 19.49 21.22
CA ARG A 169 27.57 18.59 22.03
C ARG A 169 27.58 17.16 21.49
N PHE A 170 26.40 16.61 21.22
CA PHE A 170 26.27 15.28 20.63
C PHE A 170 27.03 15.17 19.31
N LYS A 171 26.93 16.17 18.42
CA LYS A 171 27.66 16.18 17.14
C LYS A 171 29.17 16.33 17.30
N ASN A 172 29.63 16.97 18.37
CA ASN A 172 31.05 17.09 18.67
C ASN A 172 31.62 15.79 19.24
N GLU A 173 30.86 15.08 20.08
CA GLU A 173 31.28 13.81 20.68
C GLU A 173 31.10 12.61 19.74
N TYR A 174 30.11 12.67 18.85
CA TYR A 174 29.80 11.61 17.86
C TYR A 174 29.72 12.18 16.44
N PRO A 175 30.86 12.60 15.84
CA PRO A 175 30.90 13.22 14.52
C PRO A 175 30.46 12.28 13.38
N ASP A 176 30.59 10.97 13.57
CA ASP A 176 30.21 9.96 12.57
C ASP A 176 28.69 9.75 12.47
N GLU A 177 27.95 10.08 13.52
CA GLU A 177 26.49 9.89 13.57
C GLU A 177 25.78 11.10 12.94
N LYS A 178 25.39 10.96 11.67
CA LYS A 178 24.65 12.00 10.92
C LYS A 178 23.22 12.16 11.44
N MET A 179 23.06 12.91 12.52
CA MET A 179 21.76 13.15 13.16
C MET A 179 21.27 14.59 13.03
N GLY A 180 20.02 14.76 12.60
CA GLY A 180 19.31 16.04 12.61
C GLY A 180 18.63 16.33 13.96
N GLN A 181 18.37 17.60 14.25
CA GLN A 181 17.77 18.04 15.52
C GLN A 181 16.46 17.34 15.86
N ARG A 182 15.53 17.29 14.90
CA ARG A 182 14.22 16.64 15.10
C ARG A 182 14.36 15.14 15.41
N ALA A 183 15.37 14.48 14.86
CA ALA A 183 15.63 13.06 15.09
C ALA A 183 16.22 12.84 16.49
N PHE A 184 17.17 13.68 16.89
CA PHE A 184 17.74 13.70 18.24
C PHE A 184 16.70 13.98 19.34
N GLU A 185 15.76 14.90 19.09
CA GLU A 185 14.65 15.19 19.99
C GLU A 185 13.63 14.04 20.06
N LYS A 186 13.38 13.33 18.96
CA LYS A 186 12.55 12.12 18.94
C LYS A 186 13.17 10.96 19.72
N CYS A 187 14.48 10.95 19.97
CA CYS A 187 15.14 9.97 20.84
C CYS A 187 15.00 10.29 22.33
N LYS A 188 14.38 11.41 22.71
CA LYS A 188 14.11 11.69 24.13
C LYS A 188 13.24 10.59 24.74
N PRO A 189 13.42 10.24 26.02
CA PRO A 189 12.48 9.38 26.72
C PRO A 189 11.06 9.91 26.64
N TYR A 190 10.06 9.02 26.66
CA TYR A 190 8.65 9.37 26.47
C TYR A 190 8.17 10.43 27.48
N PHE A 191 8.68 10.37 28.73
CA PHE A 191 8.33 11.28 29.82
C PHE A 191 8.89 12.70 29.67
N VAL A 192 9.75 12.97 28.68
CA VAL A 192 10.29 14.32 28.42
C VAL A 192 9.74 14.95 27.15
N ARG A 193 9.09 14.17 26.29
CA ARG A 193 8.39 14.71 25.14
C ARG A 193 7.09 15.32 25.64
N THR A 194 6.80 16.55 25.23
CA THR A 194 5.47 17.13 25.47
C THR A 194 4.44 16.23 24.83
N ALA A 195 3.50 15.72 25.64
CA ALA A 195 2.42 14.87 25.15
C ALA A 195 1.67 15.62 24.03
N GLN A 196 1.61 15.05 22.84
CA GLN A 196 0.80 15.60 21.76
C GLN A 196 -0.67 15.37 22.11
N PHE A 197 -1.59 16.14 21.52
CA PHE A 197 -3.03 15.99 21.80
C PHE A 197 -3.50 14.54 21.63
N LYS A 198 -2.99 13.83 20.61
CA LYS A 198 -3.24 12.39 20.40
C LYS A 198 -2.69 11.48 21.52
N ASP A 199 -1.61 11.88 22.19
CA ASP A 199 -1.00 11.14 23.29
C ASP A 199 -1.73 11.42 24.61
N LYS A 200 -2.34 12.61 24.73
CA LYS A 200 -3.18 13.01 25.88
C LYS A 200 -4.53 12.27 25.91
N VAL A 201 -4.97 11.70 24.79
CA VAL A 201 -6.25 10.99 24.67
C VAL A 201 -6.10 9.47 24.87
N THR A 202 -4.88 8.96 25.04
CA THR A 202 -4.65 7.51 25.20
C THR A 202 -3.75 7.21 26.39
N CYS A 203 -4.32 6.63 27.47
CA CYS A 203 -3.50 5.99 28.51
C CYS A 203 -2.68 4.85 27.87
N CYS A 204 -1.35 4.85 28.02
CA CYS A 204 -0.50 3.72 27.60
C CYS A 204 -0.33 2.68 28.71
N CYS A 205 -1.13 2.76 29.78
CA CYS A 205 -1.16 1.77 30.84
C CYS A 205 -1.47 0.39 30.26
N ARG A 206 -0.82 -0.64 30.83
CA ARG A 206 -1.00 -2.05 30.46
C ARG A 206 -2.49 -2.42 30.37
N GLN A 207 -3.27 -2.04 31.38
CA GLN A 207 -4.72 -2.25 31.41
C GLN A 207 -5.44 -1.66 30.20
N HIS A 208 -5.17 -0.40 29.82
CA HIS A 208 -5.82 0.20 28.65
C HIS A 208 -5.39 -0.47 27.33
N VAL A 209 -4.12 -0.89 27.23
CA VAL A 209 -3.65 -1.64 26.05
C VAL A 209 -4.31 -3.01 25.95
N GLU A 210 -4.41 -3.73 27.06
CA GLU A 210 -5.08 -5.04 27.14
C GLU A 210 -6.58 -4.91 26.82
N MET A 211 -7.26 -3.89 27.34
CA MET A 211 -8.71 -3.69 27.14
C MET A 211 -9.10 -3.30 25.72
N ARG A 212 -8.17 -2.80 24.89
CA ARG A 212 -8.47 -2.41 23.51
C ARG A 212 -8.88 -3.58 22.62
N SER A 213 -8.28 -4.75 22.81
CA SER A 213 -8.58 -5.93 22.00
C SER A 213 -10.01 -6.45 22.28
N PRO A 214 -10.37 -6.77 23.54
CA PRO A 214 -11.74 -7.15 23.89
C PRO A 214 -12.78 -6.11 23.47
N PHE A 215 -12.53 -4.82 23.71
CA PHE A 215 -13.44 -3.75 23.28
C PHE A 215 -13.72 -3.79 21.78
N LYS A 216 -12.70 -3.97 20.95
CA LYS A 216 -12.84 -4.04 19.50
C LYS A 216 -13.68 -5.26 19.09
N SER A 217 -13.46 -6.42 19.71
CA SER A 217 -14.26 -7.62 19.46
C SER A 217 -15.72 -7.42 19.86
N CYS A 218 -15.99 -6.83 21.03
CA CYS A 218 -17.35 -6.51 21.49
C CYS A 218 -18.05 -5.53 20.54
N MET A 219 -17.38 -4.45 20.13
CA MET A 219 -17.98 -3.47 19.21
C MET A 219 -18.20 -4.05 17.81
N GLN A 220 -17.34 -4.96 17.33
CA GLN A 220 -17.57 -5.69 16.09
C GLN A 220 -18.78 -6.62 16.19
N PHE A 221 -18.94 -7.30 17.32
CA PHE A 221 -20.10 -8.15 17.58
C PHE A 221 -21.39 -7.32 17.62
N ARG A 222 -21.41 -6.25 18.40
CA ARG A 222 -22.50 -5.27 18.47
C ARG A 222 -22.88 -4.73 17.08
N LYS A 223 -21.88 -4.38 16.25
CA LYS A 223 -22.11 -3.93 14.87
C LYS A 223 -22.79 -4.99 13.99
N ARG A 224 -22.47 -6.29 14.18
CA ARG A 224 -23.13 -7.38 13.45
C ARG A 224 -24.59 -7.54 13.87
N LEU A 225 -24.90 -7.39 15.16
CA LEU A 225 -26.27 -7.45 15.66
C LEU A 225 -27.12 -6.28 15.14
N LEU A 226 -26.58 -5.06 15.20
CA LEU A 226 -27.23 -3.86 14.66
C LEU A 226 -27.50 -3.94 13.15
N SER A 227 -26.70 -4.69 12.40
CA SER A 227 -26.96 -4.92 10.97
C SER A 227 -28.10 -5.91 10.69
N ARG A 228 -28.54 -6.67 11.70
CA ARG A 228 -29.61 -7.66 11.61
C ARG A 228 -30.95 -7.14 12.16
N GLU A 229 -30.90 -6.30 13.19
CA GLU A 229 -32.08 -5.67 13.79
C GLU A 229 -32.22 -4.25 13.24
N GLU A 230 -33.20 -4.02 12.35
CA GLU A 230 -33.31 -2.78 11.58
C GLU A 230 -33.64 -1.50 12.36
N ARG A 231 -33.91 -1.54 13.68
CA ARG A 231 -34.21 -0.30 14.46
C ARG A 231 -33.86 -0.41 15.95
N SER A 232 -32.57 -0.42 16.27
CA SER A 232 -32.11 -0.13 17.63
C SER A 232 -31.38 1.21 17.66
N GLU A 233 -31.88 2.18 18.45
CA GLU A 233 -31.25 3.49 18.76
C GLU A 233 -29.98 3.35 19.62
N VAL A 234 -29.27 2.24 19.46
CA VAL A 234 -28.21 1.83 20.35
C VAL A 234 -26.87 2.25 19.76
N LYS A 235 -26.16 3.09 20.51
CA LYS A 235 -24.89 3.70 20.08
C LYS A 235 -23.79 2.66 19.88
N LEU A 236 -23.05 2.83 18.78
CA LEU A 236 -21.80 2.12 18.51
C LEU A 236 -20.64 3.06 18.86
N TYR A 237 -19.74 2.59 19.73
CA TYR A 237 -18.63 3.40 20.21
C TYR A 237 -17.38 3.17 19.35
N GLU A 238 -16.72 4.26 18.94
CA GLU A 238 -15.48 4.17 18.16
C GLU A 238 -14.25 3.97 19.06
N SER A 239 -14.34 4.36 20.34
CA SER A 239 -13.25 4.27 21.29
C SER A 239 -13.71 3.93 22.71
N LEU A 240 -12.79 3.33 23.49
CA LEU A 240 -12.99 3.08 24.91
C LEU A 240 -13.26 4.37 25.69
N SER A 241 -12.60 5.48 25.32
CA SER A 241 -12.81 6.77 25.98
C SER A 241 -14.22 7.28 25.78
N GLU A 242 -14.78 7.12 24.58
CA GLU A 242 -16.15 7.52 24.27
C GLU A 242 -17.17 6.71 25.08
N LEU A 243 -16.98 5.39 25.17
CA LEU A 243 -17.79 4.51 26.00
C LEU A 243 -17.72 4.92 27.49
N VAL A 244 -16.51 5.19 27.98
CA VAL A 244 -16.32 5.61 29.36
C VAL A 244 -17.00 6.95 29.61
N ASP A 245 -16.82 7.95 28.75
CA ASP A 245 -17.42 9.27 28.91
C ASP A 245 -18.96 9.21 28.92
N ASP A 246 -19.59 8.37 28.09
CA ASP A 246 -21.05 8.20 28.05
C ASP A 246 -21.61 7.52 29.30
N THR A 247 -20.80 6.64 29.91
CA THR A 247 -21.18 5.95 31.16
C THR A 247 -20.90 6.78 32.42
N LEU A 248 -20.27 7.96 32.30
CA LEU A 248 -20.01 8.86 33.43
C LEU A 248 -21.14 9.89 33.61
N CYS A 249 -21.15 10.62 34.72
CA CYS A 249 -22.03 11.79 34.86
C CYS A 249 -21.55 12.94 33.98
N THR A 250 -22.50 13.76 33.50
CA THR A 250 -22.20 14.98 32.76
C THR A 250 -21.30 15.90 33.59
N ARG A 251 -20.34 16.52 32.93
CA ARG A 251 -19.41 17.47 33.58
C ARG A 251 -20.22 18.69 34.04
N SER A 252 -19.98 19.15 35.27
CA SER A 252 -20.60 20.40 35.75
C SER A 252 -20.17 21.58 34.90
N ALA A 253 -21.10 22.51 34.63
CA ALA A 253 -20.86 23.66 33.74
C ALA A 253 -19.63 24.50 34.12
N ASN A 254 -19.25 24.52 35.39
CA ASN A 254 -18.12 25.29 35.90
C ASN A 254 -16.78 24.54 35.89
N THR A 255 -16.76 23.24 35.59
CA THR A 255 -15.54 22.43 35.61
C THR A 255 -15.50 21.49 34.40
N HIS A 256 -14.50 21.65 33.54
CA HIS A 256 -14.28 20.76 32.38
C HIS A 256 -13.85 19.31 32.76
N GLN A 257 -13.95 18.91 34.03
CA GLN A 257 -13.50 17.64 34.56
C GLN A 257 -14.66 16.88 35.21
N HIS A 258 -14.62 15.54 35.16
CA HIS A 258 -15.56 14.70 35.91
C HIS A 258 -15.20 14.71 37.40
N LYS A 259 -16.20 14.47 38.27
CA LYS A 259 -15.95 14.25 39.70
C LYS A 259 -15.10 12.99 39.89
N ILE A 260 -14.16 13.03 40.83
CA ILE A 260 -13.27 11.89 41.14
C ILE A 260 -14.09 10.64 41.49
N SER A 261 -15.17 10.78 42.27
CA SER A 261 -16.08 9.67 42.60
C SER A 261 -16.71 8.99 41.38
N CYS A 262 -16.89 9.72 40.27
CA CYS A 262 -17.37 9.14 39.01
C CYS A 262 -16.25 8.34 38.32
N LEU A 263 -15.03 8.86 38.31
CA LEU A 263 -13.85 8.21 37.71
C LEU A 263 -13.49 6.92 38.45
N ASP A 264 -13.60 6.92 39.78
CA ASP A 264 -13.37 5.74 40.63
C ASP A 264 -14.57 4.77 40.64
N ARG A 265 -15.63 5.06 39.86
CA ARG A 265 -16.87 4.27 39.78
C ARG A 265 -17.58 4.04 41.13
N LEU A 266 -17.39 4.95 42.08
CA LEU A 266 -18.07 4.97 43.38
C LEU A 266 -19.40 5.72 43.35
N CYS A 267 -19.70 6.39 42.23
CA CYS A 267 -20.95 7.10 42.03
C CYS A 267 -22.10 6.11 41.74
N SER A 268 -23.21 6.25 42.45
CA SER A 268 -24.44 5.45 42.23
C SER A 268 -25.16 5.80 40.93
N GLU A 269 -24.99 7.01 40.41
CA GLU A 269 -25.70 7.52 39.23
C GLU A 269 -24.97 7.27 37.91
N CYS A 270 -23.67 6.95 37.94
CA CYS A 270 -22.91 6.66 36.72
C CYS A 270 -22.11 5.37 36.84
N SER A 271 -22.39 4.43 35.94
CA SER A 271 -21.73 3.14 35.89
C SER A 271 -22.11 2.44 34.58
N VAL A 272 -21.81 1.14 34.51
CA VAL A 272 -22.28 0.22 33.46
C VAL A 272 -23.80 0.22 33.30
N CYS A 273 -24.57 0.67 34.31
CA CYS A 273 -26.02 0.81 34.23
C CYS A 273 -26.49 1.79 33.13
N LYS A 274 -25.63 2.73 32.71
CA LYS A 274 -25.91 3.63 31.57
C LYS A 274 -25.62 2.97 30.21
N PHE A 275 -24.97 1.82 30.21
CA PHE A 275 -24.65 1.10 28.99
C PHE A 275 -25.83 0.23 28.57
N SER A 276 -26.53 0.64 27.51
CA SER A 276 -27.63 -0.14 26.95
C SER A 276 -27.11 -1.37 26.20
N MET A 277 -27.40 -2.56 26.71
CA MET A 277 -27.11 -3.84 26.04
C MET A 277 -28.19 -4.13 24.99
N LEU A 278 -27.81 -4.78 23.88
CA LEU A 278 -28.78 -5.33 22.91
C LEU A 278 -29.31 -6.68 23.42
N PRO A 279 -30.55 -7.07 23.06
CA PRO A 279 -31.09 -8.39 23.42
C PRO A 279 -30.16 -9.54 22.98
N GLY A 280 -29.66 -9.50 21.74
CA GLY A 280 -28.70 -10.49 21.23
C GLY A 280 -27.31 -10.46 21.87
N GLU A 281 -27.00 -9.48 22.73
CA GLU A 281 -25.80 -9.50 23.58
C GLU A 281 -26.05 -10.18 24.95
N LEU A 282 -27.32 -10.32 25.34
CA LEU A 282 -27.75 -11.01 26.57
C LEU A 282 -28.08 -12.48 26.32
N ASP A 283 -28.35 -12.85 25.06
CA ASP A 283 -28.61 -14.23 24.68
C ASP A 283 -27.37 -15.10 24.90
N GLU A 284 -27.41 -16.02 25.88
CA GLU A 284 -26.37 -17.02 26.18
C GLU A 284 -26.24 -18.13 25.11
N SER A 285 -26.71 -17.88 23.90
CA SER A 285 -26.51 -18.80 22.77
C SER A 285 -25.02 -18.94 22.43
N ASP A 286 -24.62 -20.09 21.88
CA ASP A 286 -23.21 -20.48 21.57
C ASP A 286 -22.57 -19.63 20.45
N VAL A 287 -22.60 -18.30 20.57
CA VAL A 287 -21.99 -17.38 19.63
C VAL A 287 -20.49 -17.34 19.89
N GLN A 288 -19.73 -17.94 18.97
CA GLN A 288 -18.27 -17.90 19.03
C GLN A 288 -17.74 -16.52 18.62
N ILE A 289 -17.15 -15.81 19.60
CA ILE A 289 -16.48 -14.51 19.38
C ILE A 289 -14.97 -14.72 19.44
N SER A 290 -14.28 -14.35 18.35
CA SER A 290 -12.82 -14.32 18.31
C SER A 290 -12.29 -13.04 18.97
N TRP A 291 -11.36 -13.18 19.90
CA TRP A 291 -10.70 -12.08 20.60
C TRP A 291 -9.23 -12.42 20.88
N GLU A 292 -8.41 -11.39 21.05
CA GLU A 292 -6.96 -11.54 21.28
C GLU A 292 -6.60 -11.09 22.70
N ARG A 293 -5.63 -11.75 23.34
CA ARG A 293 -5.04 -11.31 24.62
C ARG A 293 -3.53 -11.22 24.52
N TYR A 294 -2.93 -10.36 25.33
CA TYR A 294 -1.48 -10.29 25.45
C TYR A 294 -0.97 -11.39 26.40
N GLU A 295 0.01 -12.16 25.94
CA GLU A 295 0.79 -13.07 26.80
C GLU A 295 2.14 -12.46 27.12
N TYR A 296 2.39 -12.23 28.41
CA TYR A 296 3.63 -11.65 28.88
C TYR A 296 4.60 -12.77 29.26
N LYS A 297 5.67 -12.92 28.48
CA LYS A 297 6.78 -13.79 28.85
C LYS A 297 7.60 -13.11 29.95
N LYS A 298 7.83 -13.81 31.06
CA LYS A 298 8.83 -13.39 32.05
C LYS A 298 10.20 -13.51 31.37
N CYS A 299 10.95 -12.42 31.33
CA CYS A 299 12.38 -12.46 31.01
C CYS A 299 13.16 -12.96 32.22
#